data_AF-A0A6C2UPL0-F1
#
_entry.id   AF-A0A6C2UPL0-F1
#
_cell.length_a   1.000
_cell.length_b   1.000
_cell.length_c   1.000
_cell.angle_alpha   90.00
_cell.angle_beta   90.00
_cell.angle_gamma   90.00
#
_symmetry.space_group_name_H-M   'P 1'
#
loop_
_entity.id
_entity.type
_entity.pdbx_description
1 polymer ?
#
loop_
_entity_poly.entity_id
_entity_poly.type
_entity_poly.pdbx_seq_one_letter_code
_entity_poly.pdbx_strand_id
1 'polypeptide(L)'
;MFTGIVQRLGNITDIKMEGTAGRITMVPNRPFDKTVGLGDSIAVNGTCLTVAAIEDEKLMFDVLGETFDKTNLGEKKPGDLVNLEQALALGDTLGGHIVTGHVDNTGIVAKVDQVGRDWKFTVETSRDMQMLMVYKGSIAIDGISLTVAELTDNGFIVYIIPHTIQETDMSEFKVGTKVNLEADILGKHVQRILEFGGGQDYRLNLNG
;
A
#
# COMPACT_ATOMS: atom_id res chain seq x y z
N MET A 1 6.35 -4.55 -7.99
CA MET A 1 6.56 -3.10 -8.12
C MET A 1 5.32 -2.49 -8.73
N PHE A 2 4.90 -1.37 -8.19
CA PHE A 2 3.62 -0.70 -8.41
C PHE A 2 3.85 0.83 -8.38
N THR A 3 2.81 1.59 -8.68
CA THR A 3 2.84 3.06 -8.71
C THR A 3 2.12 3.71 -7.53
N GLY A 4 1.28 2.94 -6.86
CA GLY A 4 0.32 3.43 -5.88
C GLY A 4 -0.89 4.13 -6.51
N ILE A 5 -1.15 3.93 -7.80
CA ILE A 5 -2.37 4.40 -8.46
C ILE A 5 -3.34 3.23 -8.51
N VAL A 6 -4.30 3.23 -7.59
CA VAL A 6 -5.33 2.20 -7.50
C VAL A 6 -6.11 2.13 -8.80
N GLN A 7 -6.21 0.92 -9.34
CA GLN A 7 -6.91 0.67 -10.60
C GLN A 7 -8.35 0.26 -10.35
N ARG A 8 -8.59 -0.57 -9.34
CA ARG A 8 -9.87 -1.22 -9.05
C ARG A 8 -10.11 -1.31 -7.55
N LEU A 9 -11.39 -1.38 -7.17
CA LEU A 9 -11.80 -1.86 -5.86
C LEU A 9 -12.09 -3.35 -5.96
N GLY A 10 -11.55 -4.15 -5.05
CA GLY A 10 -11.92 -5.55 -4.85
C GLY A 10 -12.93 -5.66 -3.72
N ASN A 11 -13.97 -6.48 -3.93
CA ASN A 11 -14.85 -6.92 -2.85
C ASN A 11 -14.39 -8.30 -2.37
N ILE A 12 -14.01 -8.42 -1.10
CA ILE A 12 -13.63 -9.71 -0.52
C ILE A 12 -14.88 -10.59 -0.41
N THR A 13 -14.83 -11.80 -0.94
CA THR A 13 -15.94 -12.76 -0.89
C THR A 13 -15.72 -13.89 0.10
N ASP A 14 -14.46 -14.22 0.40
CA ASP A 14 -14.11 -15.28 1.34
C ASP A 14 -12.71 -15.07 1.91
N ILE A 15 -12.51 -15.40 3.19
CA ILE A 15 -11.19 -15.48 3.82
C ILE A 15 -11.15 -16.77 4.63
N LYS A 16 -10.17 -17.63 4.36
CA LYS A 16 -9.96 -18.89 5.08
C LYS A 16 -8.54 -18.95 5.61
N MET A 17 -8.39 -19.10 6.92
CA MET A 17 -7.11 -19.36 7.57
C MET A 17 -6.97 -20.84 7.89
N GLU A 18 -5.82 -21.41 7.54
CA GLU A 18 -5.44 -22.79 7.82
C GLU A 18 -4.03 -22.83 8.40
N GLY A 19 -3.93 -22.87 9.74
CA GLY A 19 -2.66 -22.88 10.43
C GLY A 19 -1.87 -21.59 10.24
N THR A 20 -0.73 -21.66 9.56
CA THR A 20 0.21 -20.52 9.37
C THR A 20 0.05 -19.81 8.03
N ALA A 21 -0.99 -20.14 7.26
CA ALA A 21 -1.31 -19.49 6.00
C ALA A 21 -2.82 -19.47 5.81
N GLY A 22 -3.29 -18.74 4.80
CA GLY A 22 -4.68 -18.69 4.44
C GLY A 22 -4.87 -18.30 2.98
N ARG A 23 -6.12 -18.13 2.60
CA ARG A 23 -6.52 -17.70 1.28
C ARG A 23 -7.52 -16.57 1.37
N ILE A 24 -7.30 -15.52 0.60
CA ILE A 24 -8.27 -14.46 0.36
C ILE A 24 -8.85 -14.66 -1.04
N THR A 25 -10.17 -14.65 -1.14
CA THR A 25 -10.90 -14.64 -2.41
C THR A 25 -11.63 -13.31 -2.54
N MET A 26 -11.52 -12.67 -3.70
CA MET A 26 -12.17 -11.39 -3.97
C MET A 26 -12.58 -11.27 -5.43
N VAL A 27 -13.52 -10.36 -5.70
CA VAL A 27 -13.97 -10.01 -7.04
C VAL A 27 -13.68 -8.53 -7.29
N PRO A 28 -12.93 -8.17 -8.34
CA PRO A 28 -12.78 -6.77 -8.76
C PRO A 28 -14.15 -6.18 -9.16
N ASN A 29 -14.41 -4.93 -8.78
CA ASN A 29 -15.67 -4.23 -9.07
C ASN A 29 -15.89 -3.96 -10.57
N ARG A 30 -14.81 -3.99 -11.36
CA ARG A 30 -14.81 -3.92 -12.82
C ARG A 30 -13.54 -4.61 -13.36
N PRO A 31 -13.54 -5.15 -14.59
CA PRO A 31 -12.37 -5.82 -15.16
C PRO A 31 -11.14 -4.90 -15.22
N PHE A 32 -9.94 -5.45 -15.05
CA PHE A 32 -8.69 -4.73 -15.31
C PHE A 32 -8.50 -4.44 -16.80
N ASP A 33 -7.73 -3.40 -17.13
CA ASP A 33 -7.45 -3.05 -18.52
C ASP A 33 -6.52 -4.08 -19.18
N LYS A 34 -5.64 -4.69 -18.39
CA LYS A 34 -4.78 -5.80 -18.78
C LYS A 34 -5.29 -7.10 -18.14
N THR A 35 -5.30 -8.18 -18.90
CA THR A 35 -5.69 -9.50 -18.39
C THR A 35 -4.80 -9.91 -17.22
N VAL A 36 -5.42 -10.40 -16.15
CA VAL A 36 -4.74 -10.99 -14.99
C VAL A 36 -4.51 -12.47 -15.26
N GLY A 37 -3.26 -12.93 -15.08
CA GLY A 37 -2.86 -14.33 -15.20
C GLY A 37 -2.51 -14.97 -13.85
N LEU A 38 -2.45 -16.31 -13.84
CA LEU A 38 -1.89 -17.06 -12.71
C LEU A 38 -0.41 -16.71 -12.52
N GLY A 39 -0.01 -16.47 -11.27
CA GLY A 39 1.35 -16.07 -10.95
C GLY A 39 1.62 -14.56 -11.05
N ASP A 40 0.67 -13.77 -11.55
CA ASP A 40 0.80 -12.31 -11.58
C ASP A 40 0.80 -11.73 -10.16
N SER A 41 1.53 -10.64 -9.97
CA SER A 41 1.53 -9.88 -8.72
C SER A 41 0.49 -8.76 -8.78
N ILE A 42 -0.37 -8.70 -7.76
CA ILE A 42 -1.35 -7.64 -7.56
C ILE A 42 -1.16 -7.08 -6.14
N ALA A 43 -1.07 -5.76 -6.02
CA ALA A 43 -1.12 -5.10 -4.73
C ALA A 43 -2.57 -5.09 -4.22
N VAL A 44 -2.81 -5.70 -3.07
CA VAL A 44 -4.10 -5.70 -2.36
C VAL A 44 -3.94 -4.89 -1.08
N ASN A 45 -4.58 -3.72 -1.01
CA ASN A 45 -4.31 -2.70 0.02
C ASN A 45 -2.80 -2.44 0.18
N GLY A 46 -2.07 -2.35 -0.93
CA GLY A 46 -0.61 -2.15 -0.93
C GLY A 46 0.21 -3.38 -0.55
N THR A 47 -0.41 -4.54 -0.31
CA THR A 47 0.31 -5.80 -0.07
C THR A 47 0.47 -6.55 -1.39
N CYS A 48 1.70 -6.80 -1.82
CA CYS A 48 2.01 -7.57 -3.02
C CYS A 48 1.62 -9.03 -2.79
N LEU A 49 0.60 -9.50 -3.51
CA LEU A 49 0.13 -10.87 -3.46
C LEU A 49 0.19 -11.50 -4.85
N THR A 50 0.46 -12.80 -4.89
CA THR A 50 0.52 -13.58 -6.13
C THR A 50 -0.83 -14.26 -6.38
N VAL A 51 -1.37 -14.10 -7.59
CA VAL A 51 -2.61 -14.77 -8.00
C VAL A 51 -2.39 -16.28 -8.03
N ALA A 52 -2.99 -16.99 -7.07
CA ALA A 52 -2.85 -18.43 -6.89
C ALA A 52 -3.90 -19.23 -7.67
N ALA A 53 -5.11 -18.67 -7.84
CA ALA A 53 -6.16 -19.24 -8.66
C ALA A 53 -7.09 -18.15 -9.21
N ILE A 54 -7.72 -18.45 -10.34
CA ILE A 54 -8.74 -17.62 -10.99
C ILE A 54 -9.92 -18.53 -11.29
N GLU A 55 -11.11 -18.11 -10.86
CA GLU A 55 -12.38 -18.79 -11.16
C GLU A 55 -13.40 -17.72 -11.55
N ASP A 56 -13.79 -17.72 -12.83
CA ASP A 56 -14.59 -16.64 -13.42
C ASP A 56 -13.93 -15.26 -13.19
N GLU A 57 -14.59 -14.39 -12.43
CA GLU A 57 -14.10 -13.05 -12.06
C GLU A 57 -13.39 -13.02 -10.69
N LYS A 58 -13.34 -14.17 -9.99
CA LYS A 58 -12.71 -14.27 -8.67
C LYS A 58 -11.21 -14.42 -8.80
N LEU A 59 -10.50 -13.59 -8.04
CA LEU A 59 -9.07 -13.71 -7.82
C LEU A 59 -8.84 -14.30 -6.43
N MET A 60 -7.96 -15.30 -6.36
CA MET A 60 -7.60 -15.98 -5.12
C MET A 60 -6.11 -15.82 -4.87
N PHE A 61 -5.76 -15.48 -3.63
CA PHE A 61 -4.39 -15.25 -3.19
C PHE A 61 -4.12 -16.11 -1.98
N ASP A 62 -3.03 -16.89 -2.04
CA ASP A 62 -2.49 -17.55 -0.86
C ASP A 62 -1.65 -16.54 -0.07
N VAL A 63 -1.94 -16.41 1.22
CA VAL A 63 -1.40 -15.35 2.08
C VAL A 63 -0.81 -16.00 3.32
N LEU A 64 0.43 -15.65 3.67
CA LEU A 64 1.08 -16.15 4.87
C LEU A 64 0.45 -15.53 6.12
N GLY A 65 0.44 -16.26 7.23
CA GLY A 65 -0.06 -15.76 8.52
C GLY A 65 0.64 -14.47 8.95
N GLU A 66 1.96 -14.39 8.72
CA GLU A 66 2.73 -13.17 8.98
C GLU A 66 2.20 -11.95 8.20
N THR A 67 1.75 -12.14 6.96
CA THR A 67 1.16 -11.06 6.16
C THR A 67 -0.19 -10.64 6.74
N PHE A 68 -1.03 -11.57 7.20
CA PHE A 68 -2.26 -11.22 7.90
C PHE A 68 -1.99 -10.45 9.19
N ASP A 69 -0.98 -10.85 9.95
CA ASP A 69 -0.62 -10.22 11.23
C ASP A 69 -0.05 -8.81 11.04
N LYS A 70 0.78 -8.60 10.01
CA LYS A 70 1.50 -7.35 9.76
C LYS A 70 0.75 -6.33 8.92
N THR A 71 -0.43 -6.68 8.40
CA THR A 71 -1.23 -5.80 7.55
C THR A 71 -2.65 -5.66 8.10
N ASN A 72 -3.47 -4.82 7.48
CA ASN A 72 -4.89 -4.74 7.76
C ASN A 72 -5.70 -5.89 7.15
N LEU A 73 -5.09 -6.74 6.29
CA LEU A 73 -5.78 -7.87 5.68
C LEU A 73 -6.24 -8.90 6.73
N GLY A 74 -5.56 -8.98 7.88
CA GLY A 74 -5.98 -9.83 9.02
C GLY A 74 -7.28 -9.37 9.70
N GLU A 75 -7.71 -8.13 9.49
CA GLU A 75 -8.95 -7.58 10.06
C GLU A 75 -10.10 -7.51 9.05
N LYS A 76 -9.80 -7.74 7.76
CA LYS A 76 -10.79 -7.75 6.69
C LYS A 76 -11.72 -8.96 6.80
N LYS A 77 -12.91 -8.82 6.25
CA LYS A 77 -13.98 -9.83 6.25
C LYS A 77 -14.67 -9.88 4.89
N PRO A 78 -15.41 -10.95 4.57
CA PRO A 78 -16.30 -10.96 3.42
C PRO A 78 -17.23 -9.74 3.42
N GLY A 79 -17.29 -9.03 2.29
CA GLY A 79 -18.00 -7.77 2.11
C GLY A 79 -17.13 -6.52 2.21
N ASP A 80 -15.91 -6.62 2.76
CA ASP A 80 -15.01 -5.48 2.85
C ASP A 80 -14.36 -5.15 1.49
N LEU A 81 -14.17 -3.86 1.25
CA LEU A 81 -13.46 -3.35 0.09
C LEU A 81 -11.95 -3.32 0.32
N VAL A 82 -11.21 -3.53 -0.77
CA VAL A 82 -9.75 -3.39 -0.86
C VAL A 82 -9.34 -2.71 -2.16
N ASN A 83 -8.27 -1.93 -2.14
CA ASN A 83 -7.61 -1.36 -3.31
C ASN A 83 -6.82 -2.44 -4.05
N LEU A 84 -6.94 -2.45 -5.39
CA LEU A 84 -6.21 -3.35 -6.26
C LEU A 84 -5.41 -2.58 -7.32
N GLU A 85 -4.14 -2.96 -7.48
CA GLU A 85 -3.25 -2.47 -8.53
C GLU A 85 -2.42 -3.61 -9.11
N GLN A 86 -2.41 -3.78 -10.43
CA GLN A 86 -1.53 -4.74 -11.11
C GLN A 86 -0.08 -4.27 -11.09
N ALA A 87 0.87 -5.22 -11.05
CA ALA A 87 2.28 -4.90 -11.16
C ALA A 87 2.62 -4.14 -12.46
N LEU A 88 3.53 -3.18 -12.35
CA LEU A 88 4.03 -2.38 -13.46
C LEU A 88 4.69 -3.25 -14.54
N ALA A 89 4.29 -3.08 -15.79
CA ALA A 89 5.02 -3.59 -16.95
C ALA A 89 6.06 -2.59 -17.45
N LEU A 90 7.08 -3.07 -18.16
CA LEU A 90 8.04 -2.19 -18.82
C LEU A 90 7.33 -1.28 -19.83
N GLY A 91 7.55 0.02 -19.70
CA GLY A 91 6.91 1.04 -20.53
C GLY A 91 5.61 1.61 -19.96
N ASP A 92 5.12 1.09 -18.83
CA ASP A 92 4.00 1.69 -18.12
C ASP A 92 4.36 3.05 -17.48
N THR A 93 3.35 3.89 -17.29
CA THR A 93 3.51 5.20 -16.65
C THR A 93 3.60 5.03 -15.13
N LEU A 94 4.63 5.60 -14.50
CA LEU A 94 4.75 5.73 -13.05
C LEU A 94 4.00 7.00 -12.60
N GLY A 95 2.68 6.87 -12.40
CA GLY A 95 1.81 8.02 -12.09
C GLY A 95 1.88 8.53 -10.65
N GLY A 96 2.23 7.66 -9.70
CA GLY A 96 2.48 8.01 -8.30
C GLY A 96 3.97 8.01 -7.98
N HIS A 97 4.38 7.13 -7.07
CA HIS A 97 5.80 6.89 -6.74
C HIS A 97 6.11 5.40 -6.77
N ILE A 98 7.37 5.03 -6.53
CA ILE A 98 7.77 3.62 -6.50
C ILE A 98 7.19 2.97 -5.25
N VAL A 99 6.20 2.11 -5.45
CA VAL A 99 5.61 1.25 -4.42
C VAL A 99 6.07 -0.19 -4.67
N THR A 100 6.63 -0.83 -3.65
CA THR A 100 7.13 -2.20 -3.73
C THR A 100 6.03 -3.22 -3.49
N GLY A 101 5.02 -2.84 -2.71
CA GLY A 101 3.97 -3.72 -2.21
C GLY A 101 4.40 -4.48 -0.94
N HIS A 102 5.40 -3.96 -0.23
CA HIS A 102 5.89 -4.51 1.04
C HIS A 102 5.56 -3.54 2.15
N VAL A 103 4.41 -3.77 2.78
CA VAL A 103 3.92 -2.98 3.91
C VAL A 103 4.95 -2.98 5.04
N ASP A 104 5.38 -1.79 5.45
CA ASP A 104 6.39 -1.59 6.50
C ASP A 104 5.76 -1.65 7.89
N ASN A 105 4.59 -1.02 8.04
CA ASN A 105 3.85 -0.95 9.29
C ASN A 105 2.37 -0.69 9.01
N THR A 106 1.57 -0.61 10.08
CA THR A 106 0.19 -0.13 10.00
C THR A 106 0.04 1.19 10.74
N GLY A 107 -0.96 1.96 10.35
CA GLY A 107 -1.37 3.18 11.03
C GLY A 107 -2.84 3.14 11.41
N ILE A 108 -3.26 4.09 12.23
CA ILE A 108 -4.65 4.28 12.62
C ILE A 108 -5.12 5.65 12.14
N VAL A 109 -6.25 5.70 11.44
CA VAL A 109 -6.92 6.95 11.12
C VAL A 109 -7.43 7.57 12.42
N ALA A 110 -6.75 8.61 12.90
CA ALA A 110 -7.07 9.29 14.16
C ALA A 110 -8.11 10.40 13.96
N LYS A 111 -8.16 11.01 12.78
CA LYS A 111 -9.11 12.09 12.45
C LYS A 111 -9.48 12.11 10.98
N VAL A 112 -10.73 12.44 10.70
CA VAL A 112 -11.24 12.70 9.35
C VAL A 112 -12.01 14.03 9.37
N ASP A 113 -11.50 15.02 8.66
CA ASP A 113 -12.15 16.33 8.52
C ASP A 113 -12.51 16.58 7.04
N GLN A 114 -13.71 17.06 6.76
CA GLN A 114 -14.05 17.56 5.43
C GLN A 114 -13.59 19.02 5.31
N VAL A 115 -12.78 19.33 4.30
CA VAL A 115 -12.20 20.67 4.06
C VAL A 115 -12.63 21.15 2.68
N GLY A 116 -13.74 21.89 2.63
CA GLY A 116 -14.35 22.29 1.36
C GLY A 116 -14.83 21.07 0.59
N ARG A 117 -14.25 20.82 -0.58
CA ARG A 117 -14.55 19.63 -1.41
C ARG A 117 -13.63 18.44 -1.13
N ASP A 118 -12.58 18.63 -0.36
CA ASP A 118 -11.54 17.63 -0.10
C ASP A 118 -11.68 17.06 1.32
N TRP A 119 -10.89 16.05 1.63
CA TRP A 119 -10.81 15.42 2.94
C TRP A 119 -9.41 15.55 3.51
N LYS A 120 -9.30 15.83 4.80
CA LYS A 120 -8.07 15.82 5.58
C LYS A 120 -8.11 14.59 6.49
N PHE A 121 -7.15 13.69 6.31
CA PHE A 121 -6.96 12.55 7.20
C PHE A 121 -5.72 12.77 8.07
N THR A 122 -5.87 12.58 9.37
CA THR A 122 -4.75 12.46 10.30
C THR A 122 -4.55 10.99 10.61
N VAL A 123 -3.35 10.47 10.36
CA VAL A 123 -2.98 9.07 10.57
C VAL A 123 -1.87 9.01 11.59
N GLU A 124 -2.09 8.24 12.66
CA GLU A 124 -1.10 7.95 13.69
C GLU A 124 -0.34 6.67 13.35
N THR A 125 0.96 6.65 13.63
CA THR A 125 1.83 5.51 13.33
C THR A 125 3.06 5.49 14.22
N SER A 126 3.79 4.37 14.20
CA SER A 126 4.99 4.17 14.99
C SER A 126 6.08 5.19 14.66
N ARG A 127 6.98 5.43 15.63
CA ARG A 127 8.11 6.35 15.44
C ARG A 127 9.03 5.89 14.31
N ASP A 128 9.25 4.60 14.18
CA ASP A 128 10.07 4.00 13.12
C ASP A 128 9.51 4.33 11.73
N MET A 129 8.19 4.26 11.58
CA MET A 129 7.53 4.65 10.33
C MET A 129 7.67 6.16 10.05
N GLN A 130 7.53 7.01 11.07
CA GLN A 130 7.69 8.46 10.92
C GLN A 130 9.10 8.86 10.47
N MET A 131 10.16 8.15 10.90
CA MET A 131 11.54 8.45 10.50
C MET A 131 11.80 8.28 9.00
N LEU A 132 10.95 7.51 8.32
CA LEU A 132 11.03 7.28 6.88
C LEU A 132 10.26 8.33 6.05
N MET A 133 9.55 9.25 6.70
CA MET A 133 8.71 10.25 6.04
C MET A 133 9.37 11.63 6.03
N VAL A 134 9.05 12.42 5.00
CA VAL A 134 9.44 13.82 4.91
C VAL A 134 8.23 14.68 4.51
N TYR A 135 8.19 15.93 4.97
CA TYR A 135 7.19 16.90 4.52
C TYR A 135 7.24 17.04 2.99
N LYS A 136 6.08 16.96 2.33
CA LYS A 136 5.93 16.90 0.86
C LYS A 136 6.57 15.67 0.20
N GLY A 137 6.96 14.67 0.97
CA GLY A 137 7.36 13.36 0.46
C GLY A 137 6.17 12.46 0.13
N SER A 138 6.48 11.31 -0.45
CA SER A 138 5.49 10.29 -0.81
C SER A 138 5.30 9.28 0.32
N ILE A 139 4.08 8.74 0.40
CA ILE A 139 3.73 7.59 1.24
C ILE A 139 2.64 6.78 0.54
N ALA A 140 2.65 5.46 0.69
CA ALA A 140 1.53 4.62 0.28
C ALA A 140 0.65 4.26 1.49
N ILE A 141 -0.64 4.59 1.43
CA ILE A 141 -1.66 4.17 2.41
C ILE A 141 -2.60 3.20 1.72
N ASP A 142 -2.68 1.95 2.18
CA ASP A 142 -3.45 0.89 1.53
C ASP A 142 -3.17 0.78 0.02
N GLY A 143 -1.90 1.00 -0.36
CA GLY A 143 -1.45 1.00 -1.75
C GLY A 143 -1.76 2.27 -2.53
N ILE A 144 -2.30 3.32 -1.90
CA ILE A 144 -2.58 4.61 -2.55
C ILE A 144 -1.37 5.53 -2.34
N SER A 145 -0.74 5.94 -3.44
CA SER A 145 0.34 6.93 -3.45
C SER A 145 -0.20 8.31 -3.10
N LEU A 146 0.24 8.86 -1.98
CA LEU A 146 -0.19 10.13 -1.43
C LEU A 146 0.99 11.02 -1.06
N THR A 147 0.73 12.32 -0.94
CA THR A 147 1.71 13.30 -0.47
C THR A 147 1.52 13.57 1.01
N VAL A 148 2.58 13.42 1.80
CA VAL A 148 2.61 13.84 3.21
C VAL A 148 2.47 15.36 3.27
N ALA A 149 1.30 15.82 3.71
CA ALA A 149 0.97 17.24 3.77
C ALA A 149 1.53 17.88 5.03
N GLU A 150 1.52 17.19 6.17
CA GLU A 150 2.08 17.66 7.44
C GLU A 150 2.64 16.46 8.22
N LEU A 151 3.73 16.67 8.96
CA LEU A 151 4.21 15.72 9.97
C LEU A 151 3.72 16.21 11.34
N THR A 152 3.30 15.28 12.17
CA THR A 152 2.83 15.54 13.55
C THR A 152 3.70 14.77 14.54
N ASP A 153 3.52 14.97 15.83
CA ASP A 153 4.31 14.28 16.86
C ASP A 153 4.14 12.76 16.83
N ASN A 154 2.95 12.28 16.42
CA ASN A 154 2.57 10.86 16.48
C ASN A 154 2.21 10.27 15.10
N GLY A 155 2.49 10.97 14.01
CA GLY A 155 2.09 10.53 12.67
C GLY A 155 2.11 11.65 11.64
N PHE A 156 1.15 11.66 10.74
CA PHE A 156 1.15 12.55 9.58
C PHE A 156 -0.26 12.86 9.07
N ILE A 157 -0.35 13.82 8.17
CA ILE A 157 -1.60 14.27 7.55
C ILE A 157 -1.49 14.15 6.03
N VAL A 158 -2.60 13.74 5.40
CA VAL A 158 -2.80 13.74 3.95
C VAL A 158 -4.09 14.47 3.58
N TYR A 159 -4.11 15.11 2.41
CA TYR A 159 -5.32 15.67 1.81
C TYR A 159 -5.72 14.83 0.61
N ILE A 160 -7.00 14.51 0.52
CA ILE A 160 -7.56 13.60 -0.48
C ILE A 160 -8.64 14.32 -1.26
N ILE A 161 -8.51 14.28 -2.58
CA ILE A 161 -9.48 14.85 -3.51
C ILE A 161 -10.67 13.91 -3.72
N PRO A 162 -11.85 14.41 -4.15
CA PRO A 162 -13.03 13.58 -4.40
C PRO A 162 -12.81 12.36 -5.28
N HIS A 163 -11.98 12.50 -6.32
CA HIS A 163 -11.71 11.41 -7.24
C HIS A 163 -11.04 10.22 -6.53
N THR A 164 -10.02 10.49 -5.72
CA THR A 164 -9.33 9.45 -4.93
C THR A 164 -10.27 8.82 -3.90
N ILE A 165 -11.12 9.61 -3.23
CA ILE A 165 -12.14 9.03 -2.33
C ILE A 165 -13.09 8.09 -3.08
N GLN A 166 -13.52 8.43 -4.28
CA GLN A 166 -14.49 7.64 -5.05
C GLN A 166 -13.90 6.37 -5.66
N GLU A 167 -12.62 6.38 -6.01
CA GLU A 167 -11.95 5.26 -6.69
C GLU A 167 -11.17 4.34 -5.75
N THR A 168 -11.15 4.61 -4.43
CA THR A 168 -10.37 3.85 -3.44
C THR A 168 -11.17 3.52 -2.19
N ASP A 169 -10.67 2.59 -1.38
CA ASP A 169 -11.31 2.16 -0.13
C ASP A 169 -11.30 3.25 0.96
N MET A 170 -10.65 4.39 0.70
CA MET A 170 -10.71 5.56 1.58
C MET A 170 -12.11 6.12 1.76
N SER A 171 -13.07 5.79 0.88
CA SER A 171 -14.49 6.11 1.10
C SER A 171 -15.05 5.49 2.38
N GLU A 172 -14.48 4.36 2.83
CA GLU A 172 -14.91 3.62 4.01
C GLU A 172 -14.11 4.01 5.27
N PHE A 173 -13.11 4.89 5.14
CA PHE A 173 -12.26 5.25 6.26
C PHE A 173 -13.03 6.10 7.27
N LYS A 174 -12.89 5.72 8.53
CA LYS A 174 -13.42 6.41 9.69
C LYS A 174 -12.37 6.44 10.79
N VAL A 175 -12.62 7.23 11.83
CA VAL A 175 -11.75 7.21 13.01
C VAL A 175 -11.65 5.79 13.56
N GLY A 176 -10.44 5.31 13.79
CA GLY A 176 -10.13 3.95 14.22
C GLY A 176 -9.85 2.96 13.08
N THR A 177 -10.02 3.33 11.81
CA THR A 177 -9.66 2.45 10.69
C THR A 177 -8.15 2.19 10.70
N LYS A 178 -7.78 0.91 10.64
CA LYS A 178 -6.39 0.45 10.47
C LYS A 178 -6.02 0.39 8.99
N VAL A 179 -4.89 0.98 8.66
CA VAL A 179 -4.41 1.12 7.27
C VAL A 179 -3.00 0.55 7.14
N ASN A 180 -2.68 -0.04 5.98
CA ASN A 180 -1.32 -0.42 5.63
C ASN A 180 -0.52 0.81 5.26
N LEU A 181 0.71 0.88 5.72
CA LEU A 181 1.65 1.95 5.40
C LEU A 181 2.92 1.37 4.78
N GLU A 182 3.27 1.88 3.61
CA GLU A 182 4.57 1.64 2.98
C GLU A 182 5.25 2.99 2.74
N ALA A 183 6.48 3.12 3.25
CA ALA A 183 7.27 4.33 3.07
C ALA A 183 7.88 4.35 1.67
N ASP A 184 8.23 5.55 1.18
CA ASP A 184 9.04 5.65 -0.02
C ASP A 184 10.36 4.88 0.18
N ILE A 185 10.64 3.94 -0.73
CA ILE A 185 11.84 3.09 -0.69
C ILE A 185 13.13 3.92 -0.63
N LEU A 186 13.12 5.14 -1.17
CA LEU A 186 14.24 6.08 -1.07
C LEU A 186 14.54 6.45 0.38
N GLY A 187 13.53 6.67 1.21
CA GLY A 187 13.69 6.95 2.64
C GLY A 187 14.40 5.82 3.37
N LYS A 188 14.03 4.57 3.06
CA LYS A 188 14.65 3.36 3.64
C LYS A 188 16.12 3.23 3.23
N HIS A 189 16.44 3.51 1.97
CA HIS A 189 17.82 3.52 1.50
C HIS A 189 18.65 4.62 2.16
N VAL A 190 18.12 5.84 2.30
CA VAL A 190 18.79 6.95 2.98
C VAL A 190 19.05 6.61 4.45
N GLN A 191 18.06 6.10 5.17
CA GLN A 191 18.23 5.67 6.56
C GLN A 191 19.36 4.64 6.68
N ARG A 192 19.32 3.57 5.87
CA ARG A 192 20.35 2.52 5.86
C ARG A 192 21.75 3.07 5.55
N ILE A 193 21.86 4.01 4.62
CA ILE A 193 23.14 4.66 4.28
C ILE A 193 23.68 5.46 5.47
N LEU A 194 22.82 6.20 6.17
CA LEU A 194 23.22 7.00 7.33
C LEU A 194 23.64 6.12 8.52
N GLU A 195 22.96 4.99 8.74
CA GLU A 195 23.27 4.05 9.81
C GLU A 195 24.59 3.30 9.60
N PHE A 196 24.90 2.94 8.36
CA PHE A 196 26.06 2.10 8.02
C PHE A 196 27.20 2.86 7.31
N GLY A 197 27.12 4.20 7.23
CA GLY A 197 28.20 5.08 6.74
C GLY A 197 28.49 4.96 5.26
N GLY A 198 27.44 4.95 4.42
CA GLY A 198 27.49 4.50 3.02
C GLY A 198 28.66 5.03 2.17
N GLY A 199 29.09 4.18 1.23
CA GLY A 199 30.12 4.51 0.25
C GLY A 199 31.55 4.51 0.81
N GLN A 200 32.05 3.35 1.23
CA GLN A 200 33.49 3.10 1.25
C GLN A 200 33.86 2.36 -0.05
N ASP A 201 34.68 2.98 -0.89
CA ASP A 201 35.31 2.44 -2.10
C ASP A 201 34.49 2.27 -3.39
N TYR A 202 33.97 3.37 -3.97
CA TYR A 202 33.62 3.36 -5.42
C TYR A 202 34.77 3.85 -6.34
N ARG A 203 35.92 4.29 -5.78
CA ARG A 203 36.98 4.99 -6.54
C ARG A 203 38.41 4.45 -6.42
N LEU A 204 38.65 3.26 -5.87
CA LEU A 204 40.05 2.78 -5.70
C LEU A 204 40.67 2.02 -6.88
N ASN A 205 39.98 1.81 -8.01
CA ASN A 205 40.55 1.14 -9.19
C ASN A 205 40.45 1.97 -10.48
N LEU A 206 40.95 3.21 -10.47
CA LEU A 206 41.21 4.00 -11.69
C LEU A 206 42.66 4.50 -11.75
N ASN A 207 43.61 3.59 -11.52
CA ASN A 207 44.99 3.76 -11.97
C ASN A 207 45.39 2.47 -12.70
N GLY A 208 45.06 2.41 -13.99
CA GLY A 208 45.75 1.58 -14.97
C GLY A 208 46.83 2.41 -15.66
#